data_AF-A0A2Y9QGC0-F1
#
_entry.id   AF-A0A2Y9QGC0-F1
#
_cell.length_a   1.000
_cell.length_b   1.000
_cell.length_c   1.000
_cell.angle_alpha   90.00
_cell.angle_beta   90.00
_cell.angle_gamma   90.00
#
_symmetry.space_group_name_H-M   'P 1'
#
loop_
_entity.id
_entity.type
_entity.pdbx_description
1 polymer ?
#
loop_
_entity_poly.entity_id
_entity_poly.type
_entity_poly.pdbx_seq_one_letter_code
_entity_poly.pdbx_strand_id
1 'polypeptide(L)'
;MSDLGLIQIEVGAGVSIVLPLARERTLLSAAALWPASLSPAASYTCHPFCIDSHQALLCDALGMGVELALICLFPRFTYEDYQKTAEWLLSRTTHRPQVAVICGSGLGGLAEKVTQAQSFDYSDIPNFPLSTVPGHAGRLVFGLLNGKACVVMQGRFHLYEGYSVWKVTFPVRVFRLLGVDTLVVTNAAGGLNPKFEVGDIMVLRDHINLPGFSGQNPLRGPNEDRFGVRFPAMSDAYDRQLRKMAHITWKQMGEQRELQEGTYVMLVGPNFETVAESRLLRQLGADAVGMSTVPEVIVARHCGLRVFGFSLITNMVVMSYDRLEKANHEEVLEAGKQAAKKLEQFVSTLMSCIPPPCNAS
;
A
#
# COMPACT_ATOMS: atom_id res chain seq x y z
N MET A 1 23.49 -25.42 17.59
CA MET A 1 23.45 -26.42 16.51
C MET A 1 22.07 -27.05 16.55
N SER A 2 21.19 -26.63 15.66
CA SER A 2 19.82 -27.14 15.54
C SER A 2 19.52 -27.28 14.04
N ASP A 3 19.00 -28.44 13.67
CA ASP A 3 18.91 -28.98 12.31
C ASP A 3 18.28 -28.02 11.30
N LEU A 4 19.09 -27.56 10.34
CA LEU A 4 18.62 -27.02 9.07
C LEU A 4 18.41 -28.22 8.13
N GLY A 5 17.14 -28.58 7.87
CA GLY A 5 16.82 -29.57 6.85
C GLY A 5 17.38 -29.13 5.49
N LEU A 6 18.04 -30.01 4.77
CA LEU A 6 18.55 -29.74 3.42
C LEU A 6 17.60 -30.38 2.41
N ILE A 7 17.22 -29.66 1.35
CA ILE A 7 16.59 -30.26 0.18
C ILE A 7 17.68 -30.45 -0.87
N GLN A 8 17.85 -31.70 -1.30
CA GLN A 8 18.68 -32.05 -2.44
C GLN A 8 17.79 -32.21 -3.66
N ILE A 9 18.04 -31.40 -4.68
CA ILE A 9 17.34 -31.49 -5.98
C ILE A 9 18.34 -32.01 -6.99
N GLU A 10 18.05 -33.15 -7.59
CA GLU A 10 18.77 -33.64 -8.76
C GLU A 10 18.28 -32.89 -10.00
N VAL A 11 19.16 -32.09 -10.57
CA VAL A 11 19.00 -31.51 -11.90
C VAL A 11 19.86 -32.38 -12.82
N GLY A 12 19.28 -32.87 -13.92
CA GLY A 12 19.91 -33.89 -14.76
C GLY A 12 21.37 -33.62 -15.17
N ALA A 13 22.08 -34.67 -15.61
CA ALA A 13 23.54 -34.70 -15.85
C ALA A 13 24.42 -34.76 -14.58
N GLY A 14 23.91 -35.32 -13.48
CA GLY A 14 24.70 -35.63 -12.29
C GLY A 14 25.01 -34.43 -11.40
N VAL A 15 24.31 -33.31 -11.58
CA VAL A 15 24.46 -32.10 -10.77
C VAL A 15 23.42 -32.12 -9.65
N SER A 16 23.88 -32.17 -8.39
CA SER A 16 23.03 -32.02 -7.21
C SER A 16 23.14 -30.60 -6.67
N ILE A 17 22.00 -29.92 -6.51
CA ILE A 17 21.92 -28.63 -5.81
C ILE A 17 21.40 -28.89 -4.39
N VAL A 18 22.17 -28.45 -3.40
CA VAL A 18 21.80 -28.54 -1.98
C VAL A 18 21.36 -27.16 -1.49
N LEU A 19 20.08 -27.03 -1.17
CA LEU A 19 19.51 -25.79 -0.63
C LEU A 19 19.19 -25.97 0.86
N PRO A 20 19.59 -25.03 1.75
CA PRO A 20 19.12 -25.03 3.13
C PRO A 20 17.62 -24.69 3.18
N LEU A 21 16.82 -25.45 3.94
CA LEU A 21 15.52 -24.97 4.41
C LEU A 21 15.77 -23.82 5.37
N ALA A 22 15.83 -22.60 4.86
CA ALA A 22 15.57 -21.44 5.68
C ALA A 22 14.06 -21.39 5.94
N ARG A 23 13.65 -21.39 7.22
CA ARG A 23 12.26 -21.11 7.63
C ARG A 23 11.81 -19.70 7.25
N GLU A 24 12.71 -18.85 6.78
CA GLU A 24 12.44 -17.53 6.26
C GLU A 24 13.00 -17.40 4.84
N ARG A 25 12.15 -16.97 3.91
CA ARG A 25 12.48 -16.77 2.49
C ARG A 25 13.38 -15.54 2.31
N THR A 26 14.64 -15.67 2.70
CA THR A 26 15.69 -14.71 2.33
C THR A 26 16.32 -15.19 1.03
N LEU A 27 16.27 -14.36 -0.02
CA LEU A 27 17.02 -14.56 -1.26
C LEU A 27 18.52 -14.52 -0.90
N LEU A 28 19.14 -15.67 -0.71
CA LEU A 28 20.58 -15.79 -0.82
C LEU A 28 20.92 -15.61 -2.30
N SER A 29 21.72 -14.59 -2.60
CA SER A 29 22.29 -14.38 -3.92
C SER A 29 23.08 -15.64 -4.31
N ALA A 30 22.64 -16.32 -5.37
CA ALA A 30 23.30 -17.49 -5.94
C ALA A 30 24.64 -17.16 -6.64
N ALA A 31 25.31 -16.08 -6.24
CA ALA A 31 26.59 -15.65 -6.81
C ALA A 31 27.80 -16.34 -6.15
N ALA A 32 27.63 -17.04 -5.03
CA ALA A 32 28.75 -17.59 -4.24
C ALA A 32 29.13 -19.05 -4.58
N LEU A 33 28.46 -19.71 -5.52
CA LEU A 33 28.71 -21.11 -5.88
C LEU A 33 28.74 -21.29 -7.40
N TRP A 34 29.66 -20.59 -8.09
CA TRP A 34 29.93 -20.86 -9.50
C TRP A 34 31.34 -21.47 -9.64
N PRO A 35 31.50 -22.72 -10.11
CA PRO A 35 32.81 -23.24 -10.48
C PRO A 35 33.29 -22.49 -11.74
N ALA A 36 34.52 -22.00 -11.72
CA ALA A 36 35.13 -21.21 -12.80
C ALA A 36 35.42 -21.98 -14.11
N SER A 37 34.66 -23.03 -14.43
CA SER A 37 34.97 -23.96 -15.52
C SER A 37 33.74 -24.32 -16.36
N LEU A 38 33.17 -23.37 -17.08
CA LEU A 38 32.28 -23.66 -18.22
C LEU A 38 32.69 -22.79 -19.42
N SER A 39 32.91 -23.47 -20.55
CA SER A 39 33.46 -22.98 -21.82
C SER A 39 32.54 -21.95 -22.53
N PRO A 40 33.08 -20.96 -23.28
CA PRO A 40 32.32 -19.87 -23.89
C PRO A 40 31.67 -20.26 -25.23
N ALA A 41 30.93 -21.37 -25.26
CA ALA A 41 30.28 -21.86 -26.49
C ALA A 41 28.85 -22.34 -26.21
N ALA A 42 27.98 -21.42 -25.83
CA ALA A 42 26.53 -21.60 -25.99
C ALA A 42 25.97 -20.35 -26.65
N SER A 43 25.38 -20.53 -27.84
CA SER A 43 24.62 -19.49 -28.53
C SER A 43 23.30 -19.31 -27.79
N TYR A 44 23.16 -18.22 -27.02
CA TYR A 44 21.97 -17.93 -26.26
C TYR A 44 20.92 -17.21 -27.12
N THR A 45 19.77 -17.84 -27.36
CA THR A 45 18.60 -17.17 -27.93
C THR A 45 17.86 -16.43 -26.82
N CYS A 46 18.05 -15.12 -26.74
CA CYS A 46 17.28 -14.25 -25.84
C CYS A 46 15.81 -14.26 -26.29
N HIS A 47 14.93 -14.90 -25.53
CA HIS A 47 13.48 -14.84 -25.78
C HIS A 47 12.93 -13.45 -25.38
N PRO A 48 11.98 -12.89 -26.15
CA PRO A 48 11.53 -11.48 -26.05
C PRO A 48 10.79 -11.10 -24.76
N PHE A 49 10.70 -11.99 -23.77
CA PHE A 49 10.01 -11.78 -22.50
C PHE A 49 10.93 -11.71 -21.27
N CYS A 50 12.25 -11.92 -21.43
CA CYS A 50 13.20 -11.78 -20.33
C CYS A 50 13.68 -10.33 -20.20
N ILE A 51 13.26 -9.65 -19.13
CA ILE A 51 13.55 -8.23 -18.88
C ILE A 51 14.89 -8.05 -18.14
N ASP A 52 15.51 -9.12 -17.64
CA ASP A 52 16.78 -9.08 -16.93
C ASP A 52 17.67 -10.28 -17.28
N SER A 53 18.92 -10.05 -17.67
CA SER A 53 19.83 -11.08 -18.21
C SER A 53 20.21 -12.13 -17.17
N HIS A 54 20.23 -11.76 -15.89
CA HIS A 54 20.50 -12.70 -14.78
C HIS A 54 19.32 -13.66 -14.50
N GLN A 55 18.09 -13.29 -14.85
CA GLN A 55 16.89 -14.11 -14.58
C GLN A 55 16.66 -15.16 -15.67
N ALA A 56 16.96 -14.84 -16.92
CA ALA A 56 16.92 -15.79 -18.04
C ALA A 56 17.88 -16.97 -17.81
N LEU A 57 19.09 -16.67 -17.31
CA LEU A 57 20.12 -17.66 -16.97
C LEU A 57 19.66 -18.66 -15.89
N LEU A 58 18.85 -18.23 -14.93
CA LEU A 58 18.35 -19.10 -13.86
C LEU A 58 17.30 -20.10 -14.39
N CYS A 59 16.44 -19.65 -15.32
CA CYS A 59 15.40 -20.49 -15.90
C CYS A 59 15.95 -21.54 -16.86
N ASP A 60 16.93 -21.15 -17.69
CA ASP A 60 17.64 -22.06 -18.57
C ASP A 60 18.48 -23.07 -17.77
N ALA A 61 19.14 -22.64 -16.68
CA ALA A 61 19.93 -23.53 -15.82
C ALA A 61 19.09 -24.56 -15.04
N LEU A 62 17.81 -24.27 -14.78
CA LEU A 62 16.91 -25.15 -14.01
C LEU A 62 16.01 -26.03 -14.90
N GLY A 63 16.12 -25.94 -16.23
CA GLY A 63 15.31 -26.73 -17.16
C GLY A 63 13.79 -26.51 -17.00
N MET A 64 13.39 -25.37 -16.44
CA MET A 64 12.00 -25.06 -16.15
C MET A 64 11.32 -24.54 -17.41
N GLY A 65 10.15 -25.10 -17.76
CA GLY A 65 9.30 -24.53 -18.82
C GLY A 65 8.99 -23.06 -18.52
N VAL A 66 8.90 -22.23 -19.57
CA VAL A 66 8.75 -20.75 -19.48
C VAL A 66 7.67 -20.32 -18.48
N GLU A 67 6.57 -21.06 -18.41
CA GLU A 67 5.45 -20.80 -17.49
C GLU A 67 5.83 -21.03 -16.02
N LEU A 68 6.55 -22.12 -15.72
CA LEU A 68 7.05 -22.46 -14.39
C LEU A 68 8.18 -21.51 -13.96
N ALA A 69 9.01 -21.11 -14.91
CA ALA A 69 10.05 -20.09 -14.76
C ALA A 69 9.47 -18.72 -14.40
N LEU A 70 8.41 -18.27 -15.08
CA LEU A 70 7.71 -17.01 -14.75
C LEU A 70 7.07 -17.03 -13.36
N ILE A 71 6.49 -18.17 -12.96
CA ILE A 71 5.90 -18.35 -11.62
C ILE A 71 6.98 -18.31 -10.53
N CYS A 72 8.13 -18.96 -10.74
CA CYS A 72 9.22 -18.99 -9.76
C CYS A 72 10.02 -17.68 -9.70
N LEU A 73 10.13 -16.93 -10.80
CA LEU A 73 10.82 -15.63 -10.84
C LEU A 73 9.99 -14.47 -10.27
N PHE A 74 8.66 -14.60 -10.26
CA PHE A 74 7.76 -13.56 -9.74
C PHE A 74 6.70 -14.17 -8.82
N PRO A 75 7.01 -14.46 -7.54
CA PRO A 75 5.99 -14.89 -6.59
C PRO A 75 5.00 -13.74 -6.36
N ARG A 76 3.88 -13.82 -7.08
CA ARG A 76 2.76 -12.90 -7.04
C ARG A 76 1.52 -13.66 -6.59
N PHE A 77 0.61 -12.91 -5.99
CA PHE A 77 -0.69 -13.45 -5.65
C PHE A 77 -1.51 -13.70 -6.91
N THR A 78 -2.04 -14.92 -7.01
CA THR A 78 -3.07 -15.31 -7.98
C THR A 78 -4.41 -14.72 -7.56
N TYR A 79 -5.41 -14.72 -8.46
CA TYR A 79 -6.78 -14.33 -8.07
C TYR A 79 -7.29 -15.21 -6.93
N GLU A 80 -6.97 -16.50 -6.98
CA GLU A 80 -7.37 -17.53 -6.02
C GLU A 80 -6.78 -17.24 -4.64
N ASP A 81 -5.58 -16.65 -4.54
CA ASP A 81 -5.03 -16.18 -3.27
C ASP A 81 -5.86 -15.07 -2.62
N TYR A 82 -6.34 -14.11 -3.41
CA TYR A 82 -7.22 -13.04 -2.93
C TYR A 82 -8.59 -13.61 -2.53
N GLN A 83 -9.15 -14.49 -3.35
CA GLN A 83 -10.44 -15.13 -3.11
C GLN A 83 -10.41 -15.97 -1.84
N LYS A 84 -9.38 -16.78 -1.65
CA LYS A 84 -9.19 -17.59 -0.44
C LYS A 84 -9.16 -16.74 0.83
N THR A 85 -8.46 -15.61 0.79
CA THR A 85 -8.42 -14.68 1.93
C THR A 85 -9.78 -14.03 2.18
N ALA A 86 -10.48 -13.59 1.13
CA ALA A 86 -11.81 -12.99 1.25
C ALA A 86 -12.83 -13.99 1.80
N GLU A 87 -12.85 -15.23 1.30
CA GLU A 87 -13.72 -16.31 1.79
C GLU A 87 -13.42 -16.66 3.25
N TRP A 88 -12.13 -16.73 3.63
CA TRP A 88 -11.73 -16.99 5.02
C TRP A 88 -12.27 -15.93 5.98
N LEU A 89 -12.26 -14.65 5.57
CA LEU A 89 -12.82 -13.54 6.33
C LEU A 89 -14.36 -13.64 6.37
N LEU A 90 -15.02 -13.79 5.22
CA LEU A 90 -16.48 -13.88 5.11
C LEU A 90 -17.08 -15.06 5.88
N SER A 91 -16.33 -16.16 6.05
CA SER A 91 -16.76 -17.32 6.83
C SER A 91 -16.63 -17.11 8.34
N ARG A 92 -15.89 -16.08 8.78
CA ARG A 92 -15.61 -15.79 10.19
C ARG A 92 -16.27 -14.51 10.70
N THR A 93 -16.85 -13.70 9.82
CA THR A 93 -17.59 -12.50 10.19
C THR A 93 -18.96 -12.45 9.51
N THR A 94 -19.96 -11.96 10.24
CA THR A 94 -21.28 -11.64 9.68
C THR A 94 -21.32 -10.25 9.04
N HIS A 95 -20.31 -9.40 9.28
CA HIS A 95 -20.22 -8.08 8.67
C HIS A 95 -20.03 -8.16 7.16
N ARG A 96 -20.70 -7.27 6.43
CA ARG A 96 -20.54 -7.07 4.99
C ARG A 96 -20.17 -5.62 4.75
N PRO A 97 -18.87 -5.28 4.79
CA PRO A 97 -18.43 -3.90 4.78
C PRO A 97 -18.69 -3.26 3.42
N GLN A 98 -19.25 -2.06 3.45
CA GLN A 98 -19.42 -1.24 2.25
C GLN A 98 -18.21 -0.33 2.02
N VAL A 99 -17.59 0.12 3.12
CA VAL A 99 -16.44 1.03 3.10
C VAL A 99 -15.22 0.35 3.73
N ALA A 100 -14.08 0.41 3.06
CA ALA A 100 -12.79 0.10 3.67
C ALA A 100 -12.10 1.39 4.09
N VAL A 101 -11.46 1.40 5.27
CA VAL A 101 -10.66 2.53 5.75
C VAL A 101 -9.24 2.04 6.02
N ILE A 102 -8.23 2.71 5.47
CA ILE A 102 -6.82 2.41 5.73
C ILE A 102 -6.24 3.51 6.61
N CYS A 103 -5.93 3.17 7.85
CA CYS A 103 -5.37 4.09 8.83
C CYS A 103 -3.84 4.19 8.67
N GLY A 104 -3.36 5.41 8.43
CA GLY A 104 -1.94 5.74 8.49
C GLY A 104 -1.39 5.94 9.90
N SER A 105 -0.11 6.33 9.98
CA SER A 105 0.60 6.60 11.23
C SER A 105 -0.12 7.66 12.07
N GLY A 106 -0.31 7.37 13.36
CA GLY A 106 -1.04 8.24 14.29
C GLY A 106 -2.57 8.24 14.14
N LEU A 107 -3.12 7.52 13.16
CA LEU A 107 -4.57 7.51 12.85
C LEU A 107 -5.25 6.20 13.23
N GLY A 108 -4.55 5.30 13.92
CA GLY A 108 -5.07 4.01 14.34
C GLY A 108 -6.25 4.11 15.32
N GLY A 109 -6.36 5.20 16.09
CA GLY A 109 -7.44 5.44 17.05
C GLY A 109 -8.85 5.37 16.45
N LEU A 110 -8.98 5.63 15.14
CA LEU A 110 -10.25 5.51 14.43
C LEU A 110 -10.89 4.11 14.54
N ALA A 111 -10.07 3.06 14.58
CA ALA A 111 -10.57 1.70 14.73
C ALA A 111 -11.27 1.47 16.09
N GLU A 112 -10.89 2.23 17.13
CA GLU A 112 -11.52 2.15 18.46
C GLU A 112 -12.94 2.75 18.50
N LYS A 113 -13.34 3.48 17.45
CA LYS A 113 -14.70 4.02 17.30
C LYS A 113 -15.64 3.08 16.56
N VAL A 114 -15.13 1.97 16.04
CA VAL A 114 -15.94 0.96 15.38
C VAL A 114 -16.81 0.26 16.44
N THR A 115 -18.12 0.32 16.24
CA THR A 115 -19.10 -0.38 17.09
C THR A 115 -19.41 -1.76 16.51
N GLN A 116 -19.86 -2.69 17.35
CA GLN A 116 -20.00 -4.10 16.97
C GLN A 116 -18.69 -4.64 16.36
N ALA A 117 -17.55 -4.25 16.97
CA ALA A 117 -16.25 -4.52 16.39
C ALA A 117 -15.91 -6.01 16.44
N GLN A 118 -15.40 -6.53 15.33
CA GLN A 118 -14.73 -7.82 15.24
C GLN A 118 -13.36 -7.64 14.60
N SER A 119 -12.30 -7.94 15.34
CA SER A 119 -10.91 -7.77 14.91
C SER A 119 -10.26 -9.09 14.50
N PHE A 120 -9.40 -9.03 13.50
CA PHE A 120 -8.52 -10.12 13.06
C PHE A 120 -7.09 -9.60 12.97
N ASP A 121 -6.15 -10.24 13.65
CA ASP A 121 -4.74 -9.88 13.52
C ASP A 121 -4.23 -10.30 12.13
N TYR A 122 -3.36 -9.49 11.52
CA TYR A 122 -2.85 -9.76 10.17
C TYR A 122 -2.12 -11.10 10.09
N SER A 123 -1.52 -11.56 11.20
CA SER A 123 -0.85 -12.85 11.31
C SER A 123 -1.78 -14.06 11.12
N ASP A 124 -3.07 -13.90 11.43
CA ASP A 124 -4.05 -14.97 11.37
C ASP A 124 -4.75 -15.05 10.01
N ILE A 125 -4.67 -13.96 9.24
CA ILE A 125 -5.32 -13.83 7.95
C ILE A 125 -4.42 -14.48 6.88
N PRO A 126 -4.92 -15.46 6.11
CA PRO A 126 -4.14 -16.09 5.05
C PRO A 126 -3.61 -15.05 4.04
N ASN A 127 -2.36 -15.23 3.61
CA ASN A 127 -1.68 -14.39 2.60
C ASN A 127 -1.44 -12.92 3.01
N PHE A 128 -1.92 -12.47 4.16
CA PHE A 128 -1.79 -11.07 4.58
C PHE A 128 -0.35 -10.72 4.97
N PRO A 129 0.16 -9.54 4.59
CA PRO A 129 1.45 -9.04 5.09
C PRO A 129 1.38 -8.68 6.58
N LEU A 130 2.55 -8.55 7.22
CA LEU A 130 2.67 -8.13 8.63
C LEU A 130 3.12 -6.67 8.71
N SER A 131 2.55 -5.90 9.64
CA SER A 131 3.04 -4.54 9.90
C SER A 131 4.26 -4.57 10.81
N THR A 132 5.34 -3.89 10.41
CA THR A 132 6.60 -3.82 11.17
C THR A 132 6.90 -2.42 11.72
N VAL A 133 6.14 -1.40 11.31
CA VAL A 133 6.35 0.00 11.69
C VAL A 133 5.69 0.31 13.04
N PRO A 134 6.39 1.00 13.97
CA PRO A 134 5.79 1.48 15.21
C PRO A 134 4.51 2.30 14.98
N GLY A 135 3.49 2.07 15.81
CA GLY A 135 2.18 2.73 15.66
C GLY A 135 1.22 2.04 14.68
N HIS A 136 1.63 0.97 14.01
CA HIS A 136 0.76 0.11 13.21
C HIS A 136 0.40 -1.15 14.01
N ALA A 137 -0.82 -1.22 14.52
CA ALA A 137 -1.26 -2.32 15.38
C ALA A 137 -1.30 -3.67 14.66
N GLY A 138 -1.46 -3.68 13.33
CA GLY A 138 -1.39 -4.90 12.53
C GLY A 138 -2.67 -5.73 12.59
N ARG A 139 -3.84 -5.09 12.62
CA ARG A 139 -5.14 -5.77 12.71
C ARG A 139 -6.19 -5.17 11.78
N LEU A 140 -7.11 -6.02 11.35
CA LEU A 140 -8.25 -5.71 10.50
C LEU A 140 -9.53 -5.70 11.34
N VAL A 141 -10.21 -4.56 11.43
CA VAL A 141 -11.37 -4.37 12.32
C VAL A 141 -12.65 -4.18 11.50
N PHE A 142 -13.55 -5.14 11.58
CA PHE A 142 -14.89 -5.08 10.99
C PHE A 142 -15.87 -4.49 11.99
N GLY A 143 -16.90 -3.80 11.51
CA GLY A 143 -18.02 -3.36 12.34
C GLY A 143 -18.78 -2.21 11.71
N LEU A 144 -19.32 -1.33 12.55
CA LEU A 144 -20.09 -0.16 12.15
C LEU A 144 -19.38 1.13 12.62
N LEU A 145 -19.07 2.03 11.69
CA LEU A 145 -18.60 3.37 11.99
C LEU A 145 -19.70 4.37 11.63
N ASN A 146 -20.29 4.99 12.65
CA ASN A 146 -21.47 5.85 12.52
C ASN A 146 -22.63 5.21 11.73
N GLY A 147 -22.93 3.95 12.04
CA GLY A 147 -23.98 3.16 11.38
C GLY A 147 -23.61 2.62 9.98
N LYS A 148 -22.46 3.01 9.41
CA LYS A 148 -21.98 2.47 8.13
C LYS A 148 -21.14 1.21 8.35
N ALA A 149 -21.49 0.12 7.66
CA ALA A 149 -20.69 -1.10 7.69
C ALA A 149 -19.32 -0.88 7.07
N CYS A 150 -18.27 -1.10 7.85
CA CYS A 150 -16.89 -0.85 7.43
C CYS A 150 -15.92 -1.96 7.82
N VAL A 151 -14.78 -1.96 7.12
CA VAL A 151 -13.58 -2.70 7.51
C VAL A 151 -12.41 -1.71 7.61
N VAL A 152 -11.71 -1.72 8.72
CA VAL A 152 -10.64 -0.77 9.04
C VAL A 152 -9.31 -1.50 9.14
N MET A 153 -8.34 -1.14 8.31
CA MET A 153 -6.94 -1.54 8.49
C MET A 153 -6.29 -0.63 9.52
N GLN A 154 -6.05 -1.17 10.72
CA GLN A 154 -5.34 -0.44 11.77
C GLN A 154 -3.84 -0.66 11.63
N GLY A 155 -3.27 0.12 10.73
CA GLY A 155 -1.90 0.00 10.27
C GLY A 155 -1.87 -0.53 8.84
N ARG A 156 -1.14 0.18 7.98
CA ARG A 156 -0.82 -0.24 6.61
C ARG A 156 0.59 -0.84 6.49
N PHE A 157 0.95 -1.16 5.25
CA PHE A 157 2.26 -1.62 4.84
C PHE A 157 2.94 -0.57 3.96
N HIS A 158 4.26 -0.57 3.92
CA HIS A 158 5.03 0.40 3.15
C HIS A 158 6.13 -0.27 2.32
N LEU A 159 6.53 0.38 1.22
CA LEU A 159 7.62 -0.11 0.38
C LEU A 159 8.97 -0.11 1.12
N TYR A 160 9.21 0.89 1.97
CA TYR A 160 10.44 0.98 2.76
C TYR A 160 10.57 -0.15 3.81
N GLU A 161 9.50 -0.90 4.10
CA GLU A 161 9.54 -2.11 4.94
C GLU A 161 10.14 -3.31 4.19
N GLY A 162 10.49 -3.16 2.91
CA GLY A 162 11.00 -4.21 2.03
C GLY A 162 9.90 -4.99 1.31
N TYR A 163 8.64 -4.59 1.45
CA TYR A 163 7.54 -5.22 0.73
C TYR A 163 7.52 -4.83 -0.75
N SER A 164 7.18 -5.80 -1.59
CA SER A 164 6.81 -5.52 -2.97
C SER A 164 5.51 -4.72 -3.03
N VAL A 165 5.35 -3.91 -4.07
CA VAL A 165 4.17 -3.06 -4.25
C VAL A 165 2.85 -3.85 -4.33
N TRP A 166 2.89 -5.10 -4.83
CA TRP A 166 1.72 -6.00 -4.84
C TRP A 166 1.40 -6.61 -3.46
N LYS A 167 2.37 -6.74 -2.56
CA LYS A 167 2.12 -7.08 -1.15
C LYS A 167 1.50 -5.92 -0.40
N VAL A 168 2.06 -4.71 -0.57
CA VAL A 168 1.52 -3.49 0.06
C VAL A 168 0.04 -3.30 -0.27
N THR A 169 -0.34 -3.58 -1.51
CA THR A 169 -1.70 -3.37 -2.02
C THR A 169 -2.61 -4.61 -1.95
N PHE A 170 -2.12 -5.73 -1.39
CA PHE A 170 -2.87 -6.97 -1.30
C PHE A 170 -4.27 -6.79 -0.67
N PRO A 171 -4.41 -6.08 0.46
CA PRO A 171 -5.71 -5.91 1.13
C PRO A 171 -6.78 -5.25 0.27
N VAL A 172 -6.40 -4.35 -0.65
CA VAL A 172 -7.35 -3.58 -1.45
C VAL A 172 -8.17 -4.50 -2.38
N ARG A 173 -7.53 -5.51 -2.98
CA ARG A 173 -8.22 -6.53 -3.78
C ARG A 173 -9.08 -7.44 -2.92
N VAL A 174 -8.63 -7.77 -1.71
CA VAL A 174 -9.45 -8.50 -0.74
C VAL A 174 -10.72 -7.69 -0.42
N PHE A 175 -10.62 -6.39 -0.13
CA PHE A 175 -11.78 -5.53 0.12
C PHE A 175 -12.78 -5.53 -1.02
N ARG A 176 -12.30 -5.45 -2.26
CA ARG A 176 -13.17 -5.57 -3.43
C ARG A 176 -13.97 -6.88 -3.45
N LEU A 177 -13.35 -8.00 -3.07
CA LEU A 177 -14.00 -9.31 -3.01
C LEU A 177 -14.91 -9.47 -1.78
N LEU A 178 -14.68 -8.70 -0.71
CA LEU A 178 -15.61 -8.59 0.44
C LEU A 178 -16.88 -7.79 0.13
N GLY A 179 -16.96 -7.15 -1.04
CA GLY A 179 -18.10 -6.32 -1.46
C GLY A 179 -17.95 -4.83 -1.13
N VAL A 180 -16.77 -4.38 -0.71
CA VAL A 180 -16.49 -2.95 -0.52
C VAL A 180 -16.63 -2.23 -1.86
N ASP A 181 -17.24 -1.04 -1.84
CA ASP A 181 -17.37 -0.16 -3.01
C ASP A 181 -16.61 1.17 -2.87
N THR A 182 -16.21 1.51 -1.65
CA THR A 182 -15.52 2.77 -1.35
C THR A 182 -14.31 2.52 -0.45
N LEU A 183 -13.16 3.05 -0.85
CA LEU A 183 -11.94 3.05 -0.06
C LEU A 183 -11.66 4.46 0.47
N VAL A 184 -11.45 4.57 1.77
CA VAL A 184 -10.93 5.77 2.43
C VAL A 184 -9.48 5.53 2.82
N VAL A 185 -8.57 6.32 2.28
CA VAL A 185 -7.14 6.26 2.62
C VAL A 185 -6.73 7.46 3.45
N THR A 186 -6.08 7.20 4.59
CA THR A 186 -5.61 8.26 5.48
C THR A 186 -4.10 8.15 5.67
N ASN A 187 -3.37 9.25 5.72
CA ASN A 187 -1.93 9.20 5.98
C ASN A 187 -1.46 10.41 6.79
N ALA A 188 -0.28 10.28 7.39
CA ALA A 188 0.52 11.41 7.82
C ALA A 188 1.38 11.89 6.64
N ALA A 189 1.55 13.20 6.51
CA ALA A 189 2.34 13.81 5.44
C ALA A 189 3.08 15.05 5.93
N GLY A 190 4.24 15.30 5.30
CA GLY A 190 4.94 16.57 5.42
C GLY A 190 4.29 17.63 4.54
N GLY A 191 4.02 18.81 5.10
CA GLY A 191 3.48 19.96 4.37
C GLY A 191 4.54 20.62 3.49
N LEU A 192 4.32 20.64 2.17
CA LEU A 192 5.14 21.38 1.20
C LEU A 192 4.54 22.76 0.88
N ASN A 193 3.21 22.87 0.96
CA ASN A 193 2.52 24.14 0.77
C ASN A 193 2.72 25.03 2.01
N PRO A 194 3.33 26.23 1.89
CA PRO A 194 3.63 27.09 3.04
C PRO A 194 2.38 27.69 3.71
N LYS A 195 1.19 27.52 3.12
CA LYS A 195 -0.07 27.92 3.74
C LYS A 195 -0.57 26.89 4.75
N PHE A 196 -0.06 25.66 4.70
CA PHE A 196 -0.44 24.62 5.65
C PHE A 196 0.24 24.82 6.99
N GLU A 197 -0.39 24.28 8.02
CA GLU A 197 0.11 24.23 9.39
C GLU A 197 0.07 22.79 9.89
N VAL A 198 0.92 22.47 10.87
CA VAL A 198 0.85 21.17 11.55
C VAL A 198 -0.53 21.02 12.20
N GLY A 199 -1.18 19.88 11.97
CA GLY A 199 -2.56 19.61 12.37
C GLY A 199 -3.60 19.88 11.28
N ASP A 200 -3.23 20.51 10.17
CA ASP A 200 -4.13 20.68 9.03
C ASP A 200 -4.52 19.33 8.43
N ILE A 201 -5.75 19.22 7.96
CA ILE A 201 -6.23 18.08 7.18
C ILE A 201 -6.32 18.53 5.73
N MET A 202 -5.58 17.85 4.86
CA MET A 202 -5.57 18.08 3.42
C MET A 202 -6.30 16.95 2.72
N VAL A 203 -7.45 17.25 2.11
CA VAL A 203 -8.13 16.35 1.19
C VAL A 203 -7.25 16.14 -0.05
N LEU A 204 -7.05 14.90 -0.45
CA LEU A 204 -6.31 14.55 -1.65
C LEU A 204 -7.21 14.82 -2.86
N ARG A 205 -6.88 15.86 -3.61
CA ARG A 205 -7.48 16.14 -4.92
C ARG A 205 -6.85 15.27 -6.00
N ASP A 206 -5.55 15.06 -5.88
CA ASP A 206 -4.74 14.34 -6.87
C ASP A 206 -3.47 13.78 -6.23
N HIS A 207 -2.69 13.00 -6.99
CA HIS A 207 -1.36 12.56 -6.58
C HIS A 207 -0.30 12.62 -7.68
N ILE A 208 0.96 12.65 -7.25
CA ILE A 208 2.13 12.39 -8.10
C ILE A 208 2.75 11.07 -7.64
N ASN A 209 2.77 10.08 -8.54
CA ASN A 209 3.33 8.75 -8.27
C ASN A 209 4.78 8.64 -8.76
N LEU A 210 5.73 9.23 -8.02
CA LEU A 210 7.16 9.16 -8.40
C LEU A 210 7.70 7.73 -8.52
N PRO A 211 7.39 6.79 -7.60
CA PRO A 211 7.78 5.38 -7.79
C PRO A 211 7.16 4.75 -9.04
N GLY A 212 5.95 5.15 -9.41
CA GLY A 212 5.28 4.70 -10.63
C GLY A 212 6.04 5.07 -11.90
N PHE A 213 6.64 6.27 -11.97
CA PHE A 213 7.44 6.71 -13.11
C PHE A 213 8.68 5.83 -13.35
N SER A 214 9.24 5.24 -12.30
CA SER A 214 10.38 4.30 -12.38
C SER A 214 9.95 2.82 -12.43
N GLY A 215 8.66 2.53 -12.56
CA GLY A 215 8.13 1.18 -12.73
C GLY A 215 7.73 0.45 -11.44
N GLN A 216 7.80 1.10 -10.27
CA GLN A 216 7.22 0.60 -9.01
C GLN A 216 5.70 0.86 -8.97
N ASN A 217 4.98 0.23 -9.89
CA ASN A 217 3.52 0.33 -10.01
C ASN A 217 2.86 -1.01 -9.63
N PRO A 218 1.80 -1.01 -8.79
CA PRO A 218 1.13 -2.26 -8.39
C PRO A 218 0.50 -3.05 -9.55
N LEU A 219 0.26 -2.41 -10.69
CA LEU A 219 -0.32 -3.03 -11.88
C LEU A 219 0.74 -3.54 -12.88
N ARG A 220 2.05 -3.38 -12.59
CA ARG A 220 3.13 -3.91 -13.43
C ARG A 220 3.02 -5.44 -13.52
N GLY A 221 3.26 -6.03 -14.69
CA GLY A 221 3.19 -7.48 -14.98
C GLY A 221 1.86 -7.89 -15.62
N PRO A 222 1.46 -9.18 -15.65
CA PRO A 222 0.19 -9.60 -16.26
C PRO A 222 -1.03 -8.94 -15.60
N ASN A 223 -2.04 -8.58 -16.40
CA ASN A 223 -3.29 -8.04 -15.88
C ASN A 223 -4.22 -9.17 -15.45
N GLU A 224 -4.96 -8.94 -14.37
CA GLU A 224 -6.05 -9.83 -13.95
C GLU A 224 -7.38 -9.16 -14.32
N ASP A 225 -7.96 -9.58 -15.44
CA ASP A 225 -9.15 -8.96 -16.05
C ASP A 225 -10.39 -9.08 -15.14
N ARG A 226 -10.41 -10.06 -14.22
CA ARG A 226 -11.48 -10.17 -13.20
C ARG A 226 -11.49 -9.00 -12.22
N PHE A 227 -10.37 -8.32 -12.02
CA PHE A 227 -10.32 -7.11 -11.19
C PHE A 227 -10.60 -5.86 -12.01
N GLY A 228 -9.98 -5.70 -13.18
CA GLY A 228 -10.12 -4.47 -13.95
C GLY A 228 -9.32 -4.45 -15.24
N VAL A 229 -9.47 -3.35 -15.97
CA VAL A 229 -8.85 -3.16 -17.30
C VAL A 229 -7.33 -3.07 -17.23
N ARG A 230 -6.67 -3.39 -18.35
CA ARG A 230 -5.20 -3.32 -18.47
C ARG A 230 -4.63 -1.91 -18.22
N PHE A 231 -5.33 -0.88 -18.69
CA PHE A 231 -4.88 0.51 -18.64
C PHE A 231 -5.94 1.39 -17.97
N PRO A 232 -6.04 1.39 -16.63
CA PRO A 232 -7.00 2.24 -15.93
C PRO A 232 -6.57 3.71 -15.98
N ALA A 233 -7.53 4.60 -16.20
CA ALA A 233 -7.31 6.03 -16.05
C ALA A 233 -7.25 6.42 -14.56
N MET A 234 -6.39 7.39 -14.23
CA MET A 234 -6.23 7.90 -12.85
C MET A 234 -6.63 9.38 -12.72
N SER A 235 -7.08 10.03 -13.80
CA SER A 235 -7.49 11.44 -13.80
C SER A 235 -8.72 11.74 -12.92
N ASP A 236 -9.48 10.71 -12.56
CA ASP A 236 -10.64 10.77 -11.69
C ASP A 236 -10.44 9.95 -10.40
N ALA A 237 -9.19 9.68 -10.03
CA ALA A 237 -8.88 8.76 -8.94
C ALA A 237 -9.51 9.15 -7.60
N TYR A 238 -9.58 10.43 -7.29
CA TYR A 238 -10.18 10.92 -6.05
C TYR A 238 -11.57 11.48 -6.31
N ASP A 239 -12.58 10.77 -5.79
CA ASP A 239 -13.99 10.99 -6.10
C ASP A 239 -14.43 12.43 -5.80
N ARG A 240 -14.90 13.12 -6.85
CA ARG A 240 -15.28 14.53 -6.77
C ARG A 240 -16.46 14.77 -5.81
N GLN A 241 -17.41 13.84 -5.73
CA GLN A 241 -18.57 13.98 -4.86
C GLN A 241 -18.17 13.80 -3.40
N LEU A 242 -17.34 12.80 -3.09
CA LEU A 242 -16.82 12.58 -1.74
C LEU A 242 -15.96 13.76 -1.26
N ARG A 243 -15.12 14.36 -2.13
CA ARG A 243 -14.36 15.58 -1.78
C ARG A 243 -15.25 16.77 -1.48
N LYS A 244 -16.28 17.02 -2.31
CA LYS A 244 -17.25 18.10 -2.04
C LYS A 244 -17.97 17.89 -0.71
N MET A 245 -18.36 16.65 -0.43
CA MET A 245 -19.04 16.27 0.79
C MET A 245 -18.15 16.47 2.02
N ALA A 246 -16.88 16.10 1.94
CA ALA A 246 -15.88 16.37 2.98
C ALA A 246 -15.82 17.86 3.36
N HIS A 247 -15.77 18.77 2.37
CA HIS A 247 -15.80 20.21 2.62
C HIS A 247 -17.11 20.69 3.26
N ILE A 248 -18.25 20.14 2.84
CA ILE A 248 -19.56 20.47 3.44
C ILE A 248 -19.60 19.99 4.90
N THR A 249 -19.22 18.74 5.15
CA THR A 249 -19.14 18.14 6.48
C THR A 249 -18.23 18.95 7.41
N TRP A 250 -17.07 19.37 6.91
CA TRP A 250 -16.14 20.18 7.68
C TRP A 250 -16.72 21.53 8.10
N LYS A 251 -17.39 22.22 7.17
CA LYS A 251 -18.08 23.50 7.47
C LYS A 251 -19.18 23.31 8.50
N GLN A 252 -19.92 22.20 8.43
CA GLN A 252 -20.96 21.88 9.41
C GLN A 252 -20.40 21.57 10.80
N MET A 253 -19.16 21.07 10.89
CA MET A 253 -18.48 20.88 12.18
C MET A 253 -18.07 22.21 12.85
N GLY A 254 -18.09 23.34 12.13
CA GLY A 254 -17.80 24.66 12.69
C GLY A 254 -16.33 24.88 13.04
N GLU A 255 -15.42 24.16 12.38
CA GLU A 255 -13.97 24.27 12.61
C GLU A 255 -13.44 25.64 12.16
N GLN A 256 -12.61 26.26 12.99
CA GLN A 256 -12.03 27.58 12.69
C GLN A 256 -11.03 27.53 11.52
N ARG A 257 -10.25 26.46 11.46
CA ARG A 257 -9.28 26.21 10.41
C ARG A 257 -9.98 25.55 9.23
N GLU A 258 -9.89 26.14 8.04
CA GLU A 258 -10.47 25.59 6.83
C GLU A 258 -9.86 24.23 6.46
N LEU A 259 -10.67 23.36 5.84
CA LEU A 259 -10.20 22.10 5.29
C LEU A 259 -9.32 22.38 4.08
N GLN A 260 -8.10 21.87 4.08
CA GLN A 260 -7.18 22.05 2.97
C GLN A 260 -7.49 21.04 1.85
N GLU A 261 -7.08 21.35 0.63
CA GLU A 261 -7.18 20.43 -0.51
C GLU A 261 -5.99 20.62 -1.44
N GLY A 262 -5.36 19.53 -1.86
CA GLY A 262 -4.11 19.61 -2.62
C GLY A 262 -3.67 18.30 -3.27
N THR A 263 -2.48 18.34 -3.85
CA THR A 263 -1.82 17.22 -4.53
C THR A 263 -0.83 16.53 -3.58
N TYR A 264 -0.99 15.21 -3.39
CA TYR A 264 -0.06 14.40 -2.58
C TYR A 264 1.02 13.77 -3.46
N VAL A 265 2.30 13.89 -3.11
CA VAL A 265 3.37 13.14 -3.78
C VAL A 265 3.86 11.99 -2.92
N MET A 266 3.96 10.81 -3.53
CA MET A 266 4.53 9.64 -2.88
C MET A 266 6.04 9.55 -3.16
N LEU A 267 6.82 9.33 -2.11
CA LEU A 267 8.19 8.81 -2.14
C LEU A 267 8.24 7.37 -1.61
N VAL A 268 9.37 6.68 -1.82
CA VAL A 268 9.58 5.35 -1.23
C VAL A 268 10.04 5.43 0.23
N GLY A 269 10.92 6.38 0.58
CA GLY A 269 11.55 6.45 1.91
C GLY A 269 12.67 5.41 2.12
N PRO A 270 13.14 5.20 3.37
CA PRO A 270 12.56 5.69 4.64
C PRO A 270 13.12 7.03 5.13
N ASN A 271 14.20 7.55 4.54
CA ASN A 271 14.70 8.87 4.94
C ASN A 271 13.71 9.97 4.55
N PHE A 272 13.61 10.99 5.40
CA PHE A 272 12.92 12.24 5.04
C PHE A 272 13.69 13.00 3.96
N GLU A 273 13.02 13.98 3.38
CA GLU A 273 13.52 14.77 2.26
C GLU A 273 14.64 15.72 2.69
N THR A 274 15.63 15.87 1.81
CA THR A 274 16.57 16.98 1.87
C THR A 274 15.91 18.28 1.41
N VAL A 275 16.47 19.44 1.77
CA VAL A 275 15.97 20.76 1.34
C VAL A 275 15.83 20.87 -0.19
N ALA A 276 16.76 20.27 -0.95
CA ALA A 276 16.72 20.30 -2.41
C ALA A 276 15.55 19.47 -2.96
N GLU A 277 15.34 18.27 -2.43
CA GLU A 277 14.21 17.41 -2.79
C GLU A 277 12.88 18.10 -2.43
N SER A 278 12.76 18.66 -1.23
CA SER A 278 11.56 19.41 -0.80
C SER A 278 11.21 20.56 -1.75
N ARG A 279 12.21 21.32 -2.20
CA ARG A 279 12.03 22.40 -3.18
C ARG A 279 11.59 21.87 -4.54
N LEU A 280 12.21 20.78 -5.00
CA LEU A 280 11.84 20.11 -6.25
C LEU A 280 10.38 19.64 -6.21
N LEU A 281 9.98 18.92 -5.16
CA LEU A 281 8.61 18.40 -5.01
C LEU A 281 7.57 19.54 -5.03
N ARG A 282 7.88 20.66 -4.37
CA ARG A 282 7.03 21.84 -4.42
C ARG A 282 6.97 22.46 -5.82
N GLN A 283 8.08 22.53 -6.54
CA GLN A 283 8.11 23.01 -7.93
C GLN A 283 7.33 22.10 -8.89
N LEU A 284 7.28 20.79 -8.61
CA LEU A 284 6.42 19.84 -9.33
C LEU A 284 4.92 20.02 -9.03
N GLY A 285 4.56 20.91 -8.10
CA GLY A 285 3.17 21.22 -7.76
C GLY A 285 2.57 20.31 -6.67
N ALA A 286 3.40 19.62 -5.88
CA ALA A 286 2.93 18.88 -4.72
C ALA A 286 2.69 19.81 -3.51
N ASP A 287 1.60 19.56 -2.79
CA ASP A 287 1.22 20.29 -1.57
C ASP A 287 1.61 19.55 -0.29
N ALA A 288 1.65 18.21 -0.34
CA ALA A 288 2.11 17.36 0.74
C ALA A 288 2.91 16.16 0.20
N VAL A 289 3.87 15.67 0.99
CA VAL A 289 4.69 14.49 0.67
C VAL A 289 4.52 13.41 1.73
N GLY A 290 4.51 12.15 1.30
CA GLY A 290 4.63 11.02 2.22
C GLY A 290 5.03 9.74 1.50
N MET A 291 4.91 8.61 2.20
CA MET A 291 5.54 7.35 1.79
C MET A 291 4.53 6.20 1.58
N SER A 292 3.25 6.51 1.31
CA SER A 292 2.18 5.51 1.25
C SER A 292 1.05 5.90 0.28
N THR A 293 -0.11 5.26 0.43
CA THR A 293 -1.40 5.68 -0.13
C THR A 293 -1.54 5.47 -1.64
N VAL A 294 -0.69 6.06 -2.47
CA VAL A 294 -0.83 6.04 -3.94
C VAL A 294 -0.95 4.63 -4.53
N PRO A 295 -0.20 3.60 -4.08
CA PRO A 295 -0.37 2.24 -4.61
C PRO A 295 -1.75 1.66 -4.28
N GLU A 296 -2.25 1.92 -3.07
CA GLU A 296 -3.58 1.49 -2.61
C GLU A 296 -4.67 2.12 -3.48
N VAL A 297 -4.53 3.43 -3.77
CA VAL A 297 -5.44 4.18 -4.65
C VAL A 297 -5.45 3.62 -6.07
N ILE A 298 -4.28 3.33 -6.64
CA ILE A 298 -4.17 2.77 -8.00
C ILE A 298 -4.90 1.42 -8.09
N VAL A 299 -4.70 0.53 -7.12
CA VAL A 299 -5.38 -0.78 -7.12
C VAL A 299 -6.87 -0.62 -6.87
N ALA A 300 -7.29 0.30 -6.01
CA ALA A 300 -8.70 0.57 -5.75
C ALA A 300 -9.42 1.07 -7.01
N ARG A 301 -8.80 2.00 -7.75
CA ARG A 301 -9.34 2.49 -9.03
C ARG A 301 -9.31 1.43 -10.12
N HIS A 302 -8.25 0.62 -10.19
CA HIS A 302 -8.19 -0.53 -11.09
C HIS A 302 -9.39 -1.47 -10.90
N CYS A 303 -9.78 -1.75 -9.64
CA CYS A 303 -10.90 -2.64 -9.35
C CYS A 303 -12.27 -1.94 -9.19
N GLY A 304 -12.37 -0.67 -9.59
CA GLY A 304 -13.62 0.08 -9.67
C GLY A 304 -14.14 0.66 -8.35
N LEU A 305 -13.34 0.66 -7.28
CA LEU A 305 -13.71 1.32 -6.02
C LEU A 305 -13.73 2.84 -6.20
N ARG A 306 -14.69 3.51 -5.55
CA ARG A 306 -14.59 4.95 -5.28
C ARG A 306 -13.50 5.18 -4.24
N VAL A 307 -12.75 6.26 -4.37
CA VAL A 307 -11.68 6.59 -3.43
C VAL A 307 -11.86 7.99 -2.87
N PHE A 308 -11.78 8.09 -1.55
CA PHE A 308 -11.58 9.34 -0.84
C PHE A 308 -10.27 9.26 -0.06
N GLY A 309 -9.50 10.34 -0.03
CA GLY A 309 -8.24 10.36 0.69
C GLY A 309 -8.00 11.69 1.38
N PHE A 310 -7.34 11.66 2.52
CA PHE A 310 -6.81 12.86 3.16
C PHE A 310 -5.47 12.58 3.85
N SER A 311 -4.66 13.62 3.95
CA SER A 311 -3.43 13.66 4.73
C SER A 311 -3.65 14.51 5.98
N LEU A 312 -3.17 14.04 7.12
CA LEU A 312 -2.86 14.90 8.26
C LEU A 312 -1.47 15.50 8.02
N ILE A 313 -1.37 16.83 8.02
CA ILE A 313 -0.08 17.51 7.97
C ILE A 313 0.56 17.41 9.35
N THR A 314 1.56 16.55 9.48
CA THR A 314 2.17 16.23 10.77
C THR A 314 3.44 17.02 11.07
N ASN A 315 4.03 17.61 10.04
CA ASN A 315 5.20 18.47 10.13
C ASN A 315 5.23 19.38 8.90
N MET A 316 5.89 20.52 9.00
CA MET A 316 6.21 21.34 7.84
C MET A 316 7.58 20.94 7.30
N VAL A 317 7.66 20.64 6.00
CA VAL A 317 8.91 20.18 5.39
C VAL A 317 9.94 21.32 5.38
N VAL A 318 11.19 20.99 5.72
CA VAL A 318 12.27 21.97 5.77
C VAL A 318 12.65 22.40 4.35
N MET A 319 12.50 23.70 4.05
CA MET A 319 12.78 24.29 2.73
C MET A 319 13.89 25.35 2.72
N SER A 320 14.48 25.67 3.88
CA SER A 320 15.64 26.55 3.98
C SER A 320 16.79 25.83 4.67
N TYR A 321 18.02 26.11 4.23
CA TYR A 321 19.24 25.64 4.88
C TYR A 321 19.50 26.33 6.23
N ASP A 322 18.83 27.45 6.50
CA ASP A 322 18.97 28.20 7.75
C ASP A 322 18.12 27.65 8.90
N ARG A 323 17.20 26.72 8.61
CA ARG A 323 16.37 26.07 9.64
C ARG A 323 17.13 24.90 10.26
N LEU A 324 17.07 24.82 11.60
CA LEU A 324 17.71 23.76 12.38
C LEU A 324 16.78 22.59 12.71
N GLU A 325 15.48 22.75 12.46
CA GLU A 325 14.45 21.73 12.67
C GLU A 325 14.76 20.49 11.83
N LYS A 326 14.52 19.30 12.38
CA LYS A 326 14.71 18.01 11.70
C LYS A 326 13.45 17.18 11.84
N ALA A 327 12.93 16.71 10.70
CA ALA A 327 11.81 15.77 10.69
C ALA A 327 12.18 14.49 11.46
N ASN A 328 11.28 14.03 12.30
CA ASN A 328 11.43 12.84 13.13
C ASN A 328 10.08 12.13 13.25
N HIS A 329 10.09 10.82 13.53
CA HIS A 329 8.88 10.01 13.55
C HIS A 329 8.04 10.25 14.81
N GLU A 330 8.68 10.62 15.92
CA GLU A 330 8.04 10.89 17.19
C GLU A 330 7.07 12.10 17.10
N GLU A 331 7.50 13.19 16.45
CA GLU A 331 6.66 14.36 16.16
C GLU A 331 5.46 13.99 15.30
N VAL A 332 5.64 13.10 14.32
CA VAL A 332 4.56 12.61 13.47
C VAL A 332 3.48 11.89 14.29
N LEU A 333 3.89 11.03 15.22
CA LEU A 333 2.97 10.32 16.10
C LEU A 333 2.26 11.28 17.07
N GLU A 334 2.97 12.29 17.56
CA GLU A 334 2.42 13.29 18.49
C GLU A 334 1.38 14.20 17.81
N ALA A 335 1.67 14.71 16.61
CA ALA A 335 0.70 15.44 15.79
C ALA A 335 -0.54 14.57 15.49
N GLY A 336 -0.33 13.28 15.22
CA GLY A 336 -1.41 12.30 15.08
C GLY A 336 -2.31 12.21 16.31
N LYS A 337 -1.72 12.10 17.51
CA LYS A 337 -2.48 12.07 18.78
C LYS A 337 -3.27 13.35 19.02
N GLN A 338 -2.66 14.50 18.77
CA GLN A 338 -3.31 15.81 18.94
C GLN A 338 -4.49 15.99 17.99
N ALA A 339 -4.36 15.51 16.75
CA ALA A 339 -5.42 15.59 15.74
C ALA A 339 -6.43 14.44 15.82
N ALA A 340 -6.18 13.39 16.62
CA ALA A 340 -6.96 12.15 16.63
C ALA A 340 -8.45 12.40 16.86
N LYS A 341 -8.82 13.14 17.91
CA LYS A 341 -10.23 13.41 18.23
C LYS A 341 -10.95 14.13 17.09
N LYS A 342 -10.29 15.12 16.49
CA LYS A 342 -10.81 15.91 15.38
C LYS A 342 -11.00 15.06 14.13
N LEU A 343 -10.01 14.22 13.83
CA LEU A 343 -10.01 13.29 12.71
C LEU A 343 -11.07 12.21 12.84
N GLU A 344 -11.19 11.62 14.03
CA GLU A 344 -12.21 10.62 14.33
C GLU A 344 -13.61 11.19 14.11
N GLN A 345 -13.87 12.40 14.60
CA GLN A 345 -15.15 13.07 14.40
C GLN A 345 -15.40 13.37 12.91
N PHE A 346 -14.40 13.89 12.20
CA PHE A 346 -14.51 14.19 10.77
C PHE A 346 -14.80 12.94 9.94
N VAL A 347 -14.02 11.86 10.11
CA VAL A 347 -14.21 10.61 9.36
C VAL A 347 -15.53 9.96 9.73
N SER A 348 -15.88 9.89 11.02
CA SER A 348 -17.15 9.34 11.48
C SER A 348 -18.35 10.08 10.85
N THR A 349 -18.29 11.41 10.78
CA THR A 349 -19.35 12.22 10.15
C THR A 349 -19.37 12.02 8.63
N LEU A 350 -18.20 11.91 7.99
CA LEU A 350 -18.15 11.63 6.56
C LEU A 350 -18.74 10.25 6.22
N MET A 351 -18.50 9.23 7.06
CA MET A 351 -19.00 7.86 6.85
C MET A 351 -20.51 7.77 6.78
N SER A 352 -21.24 8.55 7.60
CA SER A 352 -22.70 8.56 7.54
C SER A 352 -23.23 9.19 6.25
N CYS A 353 -22.45 10.06 5.61
CA CYS A 353 -22.83 10.74 4.39
C CYS A 353 -22.48 9.97 3.10
N ILE A 354 -21.64 8.93 3.15
CA ILE A 354 -21.28 8.16 1.96
C ILE A 354 -22.53 7.46 1.40
N PRO A 355 -22.96 7.80 0.17
CA PRO A 355 -24.16 7.21 -0.42
C PRO A 355 -23.88 5.75 -0.84
N PRO A 356 -24.91 4.91 -0.90
CA PRO A 356 -24.81 3.65 -1.62
C PRO A 356 -24.35 3.88 -3.07
N PRO A 357 -23.70 2.90 -3.70
CA PRO A 357 -23.27 3.02 -5.09
C PRO A 357 -24.53 3.19 -5.97
N CYS A 358 -24.44 4.05 -6.99
CA CYS A 358 -25.59 4.40 -7.84
C CYS A 358 -26.22 3.22 -8.60
N ASN A 359 -25.65 2.02 -8.54
CA ASN A 359 -26.14 0.80 -9.18
C ASN A 359 -26.94 -0.12 -8.23
N ALA A 360 -27.35 0.37 -7.06
CA ALA A 360 -28.09 -0.41 -6.04
C ALA A 360 -29.60 -0.10 -5.99
N SER A 361 -30.18 0.44 -7.07
CA SER A 361 -31.61 0.72 -7.20
C SER A 361 -32.21 0.02 -8.41
#